data_AF-A0A559L5K3-F1
#
_entry.id   AF-A0A559L5K3-F1
#
_cell.length_a   1.000
_cell.length_b   1.000
_cell.length_c   1.000
_cell.angle_alpha   90.00
_cell.angle_beta   90.00
_cell.angle_gamma   90.00
#
_symmetry.space_group_name_H-M   'P 1'
#
loop_
_entity.id
_entity.type
_entity.pdbx_description
1 polymer ?
#
loop_
_entity_poly.entity_id
_entity_poly.type
_entity_poly.pdbx_seq_one_letter_code
_entity_poly.pdbx_strand_id
1 'polypeptide(L)'
;MKFTASLFAILAATSVLAHGVSPASEGDLDALTSRATEWGKCNGTSCKVNGKNYGCTKGKCTVQSGGGDGKACSKLGGSICCPGGRMQGKKCP
;
A
#
# COMPACT_ATOMS: atom_id res chain seq x y z
N MET A 1 27.99 4.08 46.59
CA MET A 1 28.18 5.04 45.48
C MET A 1 26.88 5.13 44.70
N LYS A 2 26.53 6.35 44.27
CA LYS A 2 25.23 6.82 43.76
C LYS A 2 24.90 6.27 42.36
N PHE A 3 23.63 5.98 42.09
CA PHE A 3 23.02 6.23 40.78
C PHE A 3 21.54 6.64 40.93
N THR A 4 21.35 7.94 41.10
CA THR A 4 20.10 8.65 40.83
C THR A 4 19.97 8.86 39.32
N ALA A 5 18.88 8.41 38.69
CA ALA A 5 18.39 8.93 37.40
C ALA A 5 17.01 8.31 37.13
N SER A 6 15.92 9.03 37.38
CA SER A 6 15.20 9.88 36.41
C SER A 6 13.97 9.16 35.87
N LEU A 7 12.81 9.45 36.47
CA LEU A 7 11.51 9.17 35.87
C LEU A 7 11.37 10.05 34.61
N PHE A 8 11.27 9.43 33.44
CA PHE A 8 10.79 10.10 32.23
C PHE A 8 9.28 9.91 32.14
N ALA A 9 8.53 10.87 32.67
CA ALA A 9 7.12 11.06 32.32
C ALA A 9 7.06 11.80 30.98
N ILE A 10 6.71 11.10 29.89
CA ILE A 10 6.40 11.74 28.61
C ILE A 10 4.89 11.65 28.40
N LEU A 11 4.20 12.70 28.87
CA LEU A 11 2.83 12.97 28.51
C LEU A 11 2.84 13.75 27.19
N ALA A 12 2.70 13.06 26.06
CA ALA A 12 2.49 13.70 24.76
C ALA A 12 1.02 13.57 24.38
N ALA A 13 0.24 14.58 24.75
CA ALA A 13 -0.99 14.90 24.05
C ALA A 13 -0.63 15.49 22.68
N THR A 14 -1.30 15.07 21.60
CA THR A 14 -2.25 15.92 20.87
C THR A 14 -2.56 15.38 19.47
N SER A 15 -3.81 15.66 19.08
CA SER A 15 -4.33 15.83 17.72
C SER A 15 -4.44 14.59 16.82
N VAL A 16 -5.66 14.05 16.88
CA VAL A 16 -6.42 13.47 15.77
C VAL A 16 -5.99 14.05 14.42
N LEU A 17 -5.35 13.22 13.60
CA LEU A 17 -5.42 13.37 12.15
C LEU A 17 -6.40 12.31 11.65
N ALA A 18 -7.67 12.72 11.58
CA ALA A 18 -8.65 12.09 10.72
C ALA A 18 -8.16 12.28 9.27
N HIS A 19 -7.26 11.40 8.84
CA HIS A 19 -6.93 11.28 7.44
C HIS A 19 -8.20 10.81 6.76
N GLY A 20 -8.81 11.70 5.98
CA GLY A 20 -9.97 11.40 5.16
C GLY A 20 -9.66 10.19 4.28
N VAL A 21 -10.08 9.01 4.74
CA VAL A 21 -10.31 7.87 3.87
C VAL A 21 -11.53 8.22 3.05
N SER A 22 -11.31 8.97 1.97
CA SER A 22 -12.26 9.02 0.88
C SER A 22 -12.54 7.56 0.51
N PRO A 23 -13.78 7.07 0.62
CA PRO A 23 -14.11 5.77 0.06
C PRO A 23 -13.70 5.85 -1.41
N ALA A 24 -12.77 5.00 -1.81
CA ALA A 24 -12.54 4.78 -3.22
C ALA A 24 -13.85 4.13 -3.70
N SER A 25 -14.68 4.91 -4.41
CA SER A 25 -15.91 4.43 -4.99
C SER A 25 -15.63 3.11 -5.72
N GLU A 26 -16.39 2.08 -5.40
CA GLU A 26 -16.14 0.69 -5.80
C GLU A 26 -16.03 0.53 -7.33
N GLY A 27 -16.66 1.42 -8.11
CA GLY A 27 -16.56 1.45 -9.58
C GLY A 27 -15.19 1.87 -10.14
N ASP A 28 -14.29 2.37 -9.31
CA ASP A 28 -12.99 2.87 -9.76
C ASP A 28 -11.91 1.76 -9.75
N LEU A 29 -12.00 0.84 -8.80
CA LEU A 29 -11.23 -0.41 -8.80
C LEU A 29 -11.66 -1.32 -9.96
N ASP A 30 -12.95 -1.35 -10.27
CA ASP A 30 -13.53 -2.21 -11.29
C ASP A 30 -12.98 -1.90 -12.69
N ALA A 31 -12.91 -0.62 -13.07
CA ALA A 31 -12.38 -0.21 -14.37
C ALA A 31 -10.86 -0.43 -14.52
N LEU A 32 -10.10 -0.36 -13.43
CA LEU A 32 -8.69 -0.79 -13.43
C LEU A 32 -8.59 -2.31 -13.50
N THR A 33 -9.53 -3.01 -12.87
CA THR A 33 -9.60 -4.47 -12.87
C THR A 33 -9.87 -5.01 -14.27
N SER A 34 -10.78 -4.40 -15.04
CA SER A 34 -11.03 -4.76 -16.44
C SER A 34 -9.84 -4.50 -17.36
N ARG A 35 -8.90 -3.61 -16.99
CA ARG A 35 -7.68 -3.30 -17.75
C ARG A 35 -6.46 -4.10 -17.32
N ALA A 36 -6.53 -4.81 -16.20
CA ALA A 36 -5.42 -5.62 -15.71
C ALA A 36 -5.17 -6.76 -16.70
N THR A 37 -4.01 -6.71 -17.37
CA THR A 37 -3.60 -7.73 -18.33
C THR A 37 -3.17 -9.00 -17.58
N GLU A 38 -2.57 -8.84 -16.41
CA GLU A 38 -2.12 -9.94 -15.56
C GLU A 38 -2.30 -9.57 -14.08
N TRP A 39 -2.74 -10.53 -13.28
CA TRP A 39 -2.88 -10.39 -11.83
C TRP A 39 -1.77 -11.12 -11.08
N GLY A 40 -1.36 -10.53 -9.97
CA GLY A 40 -0.31 -11.06 -9.11
C GLY A 40 -0.61 -10.85 -7.64
N LYS A 41 0.37 -11.24 -6.84
CA LYS A 41 0.36 -11.01 -5.39
C LYS A 41 1.66 -10.37 -4.94
N CYS A 42 1.57 -9.44 -4.01
CA CYS A 42 2.69 -8.91 -3.30
C CYS A 42 3.52 -10.04 -2.68
N ASN A 43 4.83 -9.97 -2.86
CA ASN A 43 5.80 -10.87 -2.27
C ASN A 43 7.04 -10.05 -1.85
N GLY A 44 7.19 -9.85 -0.55
CA GLY A 44 8.03 -8.79 0.01
C GLY A 44 7.56 -7.41 -0.45
N THR A 45 8.49 -6.60 -0.96
CA THR A 45 8.21 -5.25 -1.48
C THR A 45 7.79 -5.22 -2.95
N SER A 46 7.70 -6.38 -3.61
CA SER A 46 7.49 -6.51 -5.06
C SER A 46 6.16 -7.21 -5.38
N CYS A 47 5.62 -6.98 -6.58
CA CYS A 47 4.45 -7.69 -7.09
C CYS A 47 4.88 -8.94 -7.85
N LYS A 48 4.50 -10.13 -7.39
CA LYS A 48 4.77 -11.39 -8.07
C LYS A 48 3.63 -11.73 -9.05
N VAL A 49 3.94 -11.71 -10.33
CA VAL A 49 3.02 -12.05 -11.44
C VAL A 49 3.63 -13.23 -12.18
N ASN A 50 2.87 -14.32 -12.39
CA ASN A 50 3.33 -15.50 -13.13
C ASN A 50 4.72 -16.03 -12.69
N GLY A 51 4.97 -16.03 -11.37
CA GLY A 51 6.22 -16.53 -10.77
C GLY A 51 7.41 -15.55 -10.84
N LYS A 52 7.26 -14.37 -11.43
CA LYS A 52 8.30 -13.34 -11.52
C LYS A 52 7.97 -12.15 -10.61
N ASN A 53 8.95 -11.64 -9.87
CA ASN A 53 8.79 -10.46 -9.02
C ASN A 53 9.06 -9.18 -9.83
N TYR A 54 8.11 -8.27 -9.83
CA TYR A 54 8.19 -6.98 -10.48
C TYR A 54 8.14 -5.84 -9.45
N GLY A 55 8.96 -4.82 -9.66
CA GLY A 55 8.89 -3.59 -8.86
C GLY A 55 7.57 -2.85 -9.10
N CYS A 56 7.00 -2.30 -8.03
CA CYS A 56 5.79 -1.49 -8.12
C CYS A 56 6.08 -0.15 -8.81
N THR A 57 5.43 0.12 -9.94
CA THR A 57 5.49 1.43 -10.62
C THR A 57 4.61 2.44 -9.89
N LYS A 58 3.48 2.00 -9.35
CA LYS A 58 2.55 2.79 -8.53
C LYS A 58 2.21 2.02 -7.24
N GLY A 59 2.16 2.74 -6.12
CA GLY A 59 1.91 2.13 -4.81
C GLY A 59 3.10 1.32 -4.30
N LYS A 60 2.88 0.54 -3.23
CA LYS A 60 3.90 -0.36 -2.66
C LYS A 60 3.23 -1.59 -2.06
N CYS A 61 3.97 -2.70 -2.08
CA CYS A 61 3.58 -3.93 -1.38
C CYS A 61 3.88 -3.90 0.12
N THR A 62 4.09 -2.72 0.73
CA THR A 62 4.30 -2.60 2.17
C THR A 62 2.97 -2.50 2.92
N VAL A 63 2.93 -3.03 4.14
CA VAL A 63 1.74 -2.99 5.00
C VAL A 63 1.21 -1.57 5.20
N GLN A 64 2.11 -0.58 5.34
CA GLN A 64 1.76 0.84 5.48
C GLN A 64 0.99 1.41 4.28
N SER A 65 1.16 0.82 3.09
CA SER A 65 0.43 1.22 1.88
C SER A 65 -0.87 0.44 1.68
N GLY A 66 -1.29 -0.36 2.66
CA GLY A 66 -2.38 -1.34 2.52
C GLY A 66 -1.95 -2.65 1.84
N GLY A 67 -0.65 -2.79 1.55
CA GLY A 67 -0.05 -3.98 0.97
C GLY A 67 0.35 -5.04 2.01
N GLY A 68 1.39 -5.79 1.71
CA GLY A 68 1.87 -6.95 2.46
C GLY A 68 1.85 -8.21 1.60
N ASP A 69 2.66 -9.21 1.96
CA ASP A 69 2.70 -10.50 1.27
C ASP A 69 1.30 -11.08 1.06
N GLY A 70 1.03 -11.55 -0.15
CA GLY A 70 -0.24 -12.13 -0.55
C GLY A 70 -1.32 -11.13 -0.99
N LYS A 71 -1.15 -9.82 -0.76
CA LYS A 71 -2.10 -8.80 -1.25
C LYS A 71 -2.10 -8.72 -2.77
N ALA A 72 -3.25 -8.40 -3.35
CA ALA A 72 -3.40 -8.30 -4.80
C ALA A 72 -2.54 -7.15 -5.35
N CYS A 73 -1.99 -7.38 -6.54
CA CYS A 73 -1.33 -6.37 -7.35
C CYS A 73 -1.58 -6.73 -8.82
N SER A 74 -1.47 -5.76 -9.71
CA SER A 74 -1.83 -5.96 -11.13
C SER A 74 -0.84 -5.32 -12.08
N LYS A 75 -0.70 -5.92 -13.26
CA LYS A 75 0.05 -5.36 -14.37
C LYS A 75 -0.92 -4.76 -15.38
N LEU A 76 -0.77 -3.46 -15.61
CA LEU A 76 -1.63 -2.62 -16.42
C LEU A 76 -0.79 -1.99 -17.54
N GLY A 77 -0.89 -2.53 -18.76
CA GLY A 77 -0.28 -1.91 -19.94
C GLY A 77 1.21 -1.56 -19.79
N GLY A 78 1.99 -2.41 -19.12
CA GLY A 78 3.43 -2.20 -18.89
C GLY A 78 3.81 -1.55 -17.56
N SER A 79 2.84 -1.08 -16.76
CA SER A 79 3.07 -0.61 -15.39
C SER A 79 2.57 -1.61 -14.35
N ILE A 80 3.19 -1.64 -13.18
CA ILE A 80 2.78 -2.46 -12.04
C ILE A 80 2.04 -1.59 -11.02
N CYS A 81 0.74 -1.85 -10.84
CA CYS A 81 -0.09 -1.28 -9.79
C CYS A 81 -0.01 -2.15 -8.54
N CYS A 82 0.49 -1.57 -7.45
CA CYS A 82 0.51 -2.18 -6.14
C CYS A 82 -0.41 -1.41 -5.17
N PRO A 83 -0.72 -2.01 -4.01
CA PRO A 83 -1.55 -1.39 -2.99
C PRO A 83 -1.10 0.02 -2.58
N GLY A 84 -2.10 0.86 -2.32
CA GLY A 84 -1.90 2.27 -1.99
C GLY A 84 -1.48 3.14 -3.18
N GLY A 85 -1.32 2.57 -4.37
CA GLY A 85 -1.05 3.29 -5.60
C GLY A 85 -2.29 3.87 -6.26
N ARG A 86 -2.07 4.82 -7.16
CA ARG A 86 -3.08 5.31 -8.10
C ARG A 86 -2.55 5.35 -9.52
N MET A 87 -3.38 4.99 -10.49
CA MET A 87 -3.07 5.01 -11.92
C MET A 87 -4.26 5.58 -12.70
N GLN A 88 -4.02 6.61 -13.51
CA GLN A 88 -5.07 7.33 -14.27
C GLN A 88 -6.21 7.84 -13.36
N GLY A 89 -5.86 8.38 -12.20
CA GLY A 89 -6.82 8.82 -11.17
C GLY A 89 -7.41 7.70 -10.34
N LYS A 90 -7.20 6.43 -10.75
CA LYS A 90 -7.89 5.29 -10.17
C LYS A 90 -7.08 4.53 -9.14
N LYS A 91 -7.71 3.93 -8.13
CA LYS A 91 -7.00 3.22 -7.04
C LYS A 91 -6.54 1.81 -7.47
N CYS A 92 -5.25 1.54 -7.29
CA CYS A 92 -4.69 0.21 -7.45
C CYS A 92 -5.33 -0.79 -6.43
N PRO A 93 -5.36 -2.09 -6.75
CA PRO A 93 -5.89 -3.13 -5.86
C PRO A 93 -5.26 -3.11 -4.45
#